data_AF-A0A2N5KVV0-F1
#
_entry.id   AF-A0A2N5KVV0-F1
#
_cell.length_a   1.000
_cell.length_b   1.000
_cell.length_c   1.000
_cell.angle_alpha   90.00
_cell.angle_beta   90.00
_cell.angle_gamma   90.00
#
_symmetry.space_group_name_H-M   'P 1'
#
loop_
_entity.id
_entity.type
_entity.pdbx_description
1 polymer ?
#
loop_
_entity_poly.entity_id
_entity_poly.type
_entity_poly.pdbx_seq_one_letter_code
_entity_poly.pdbx_strand_id
1 'polypeptide(L)' 'LEAETPAVRTEEEIGARACERLATEDLLTLEGTCRRLLDLGDDWDTLAEEERDAFGQAYARYQEAIREARAEL' A
#
# COMPACT_ATOMS: atom_id res chain seq x y z
N LEU A 1 -24.12 -12.90 -10.45
CA LEU A 1 -22.76 -12.68 -11.00
C LEU A 1 -22.67 -11.20 -11.34
N GLU A 2 -22.24 -10.40 -10.37
CA GLU A 2 -21.93 -9.00 -10.60
C GLU A 2 -20.65 -8.97 -11.44
N ALA A 3 -20.73 -8.40 -12.64
CA ALA A 3 -19.56 -8.22 -13.48
C ALA A 3 -18.69 -7.14 -12.82
N GLU A 4 -17.51 -7.52 -12.35
CA GLU A 4 -16.50 -6.56 -11.89
C GLU A 4 -16.28 -5.51 -12.98
N THR A 5 -16.61 -4.27 -12.63
CA THR A 5 -16.62 -3.14 -13.56
C THR A 5 -15.20 -2.90 -14.08
N PRO A 6 -15.03 -2.54 -15.37
CA PRO A 6 -13.70 -2.36 -15.98
C PRO A 6 -12.76 -1.43 -15.19
N ALA A 7 -13.30 -0.41 -14.53
CA ALA A 7 -12.52 0.51 -13.69
C ALA A 7 -11.89 -0.17 -12.47
N VAL A 8 -12.58 -1.12 -11.83
CA VAL A 8 -12.06 -1.89 -10.69
C VAL A 8 -10.87 -2.75 -11.15
N ARG A 9 -11.00 -3.40 -12.32
CA ARG A 9 -9.90 -4.16 -12.92
C ARG A 9 -8.69 -3.27 -13.21
N THR A 10 -8.90 -2.04 -13.69
CA THR A 10 -7.82 -1.07 -13.93
C THR A 10 -7.12 -0.64 -12.63
N GLU A 11 -7.86 -0.42 -11.54
CA GLU A 11 -7.24 -0.06 -10.26
C GLU A 11 -6.41 -1.20 -9.66
N GLU A 12 -6.86 -2.44 -9.82
CA GLU A 12 -6.11 -3.64 -9.41
C GLU A 12 -4.83 -3.80 -10.24
N GLU A 13 -4.90 -3.58 -11.55
CA GLU A 13 -3.73 -3.58 -12.45
C GLU A 13 -2.73 -2.47 -12.11
N ILE A 14 -3.22 -1.27 -11.76
CA ILE A 14 -2.39 -0.16 -11.26
C ILE A 14 -1.69 -0.57 -9.96
N GLY A 15 -2.44 -1.17 -9.02
CA GLY A 15 -1.91 -1.64 -7.74
C GLY A 15 -0.81 -2.68 -7.93
N ALA A 16 -1.05 -3.68 -8.79
CA ALA A 16 -0.07 -4.72 -9.10
C ALA A 16 1.22 -4.12 -9.70
N ARG A 17 1.10 -3.21 -10.68
CA ARG A 17 2.24 -2.53 -11.29
C ARG A 17 3.02 -1.64 -10.32
N ALA A 18 2.34 -1.02 -9.37
CA ALA A 18 2.99 -0.23 -8.32
C ALA A 18 3.76 -1.14 -7.36
N CYS A 19 3.18 -2.27 -6.96
CA CYS A 19 3.84 -3.28 -6.13
C CYS A 19 5.08 -3.88 -6.80
N GLU A 20 5.05 -4.13 -8.11
CA GLU A 20 6.23 -4.60 -8.87
C GLU A 20 7.42 -3.63 -8.83
N ARG A 21 7.16 -2.33 -8.63
CA ARG A 21 8.18 -1.28 -8.59
C ARG A 21 8.76 -1.03 -7.20
N LEU A 22 8.08 -1.49 -6.16
CA LEU A 22 8.50 -1.26 -4.78
C LEU A 22 9.57 -2.24 -4.34
N ALA A 23 10.43 -1.79 -3.43
CA ALA A 23 11.31 -2.69 -2.72
C ALA A 23 10.46 -3.64 -1.86
N THR A 24 10.87 -4.92 -1.81
CA THR A 24 10.20 -5.92 -0.97
C THR A 24 10.13 -5.49 0.50
N GLU A 25 11.14 -4.76 0.98
CA GLU A 25 11.18 -4.21 2.34
C GLU A 25 10.08 -3.17 2.62
N ASP A 26 9.77 -2.31 1.65
CA ASP A 26 8.68 -1.33 1.77
C ASP A 26 7.32 -2.05 1.82
N LEU A 27 7.11 -3.06 0.95
CA LEU A 27 5.88 -3.86 0.95
C LEU A 27 5.69 -4.63 2.27
N LEU A 28 6.76 -5.23 2.80
CA LEU A 28 6.72 -5.92 4.09
C LEU A 28 6.45 -4.96 5.25
N THR A 29 6.99 -3.74 5.18
CA THR A 29 6.72 -2.69 6.17
C THR A 29 5.24 -2.30 6.14
N LEU A 30 4.69 -2.03 4.95
CA LEU A 30 3.28 -1.70 4.79
C LEU A 30 2.37 -2.83 5.28
N GLU A 31 2.60 -4.07 4.84
CA GLU A 31 1.78 -5.21 5.24
C GLU A 31 1.88 -5.47 6.76
N GLY A 32 3.10 -5.46 7.30
CA GLY A 32 3.36 -5.73 8.71
C GLY A 32 2.70 -4.70 9.63
N THR A 33 2.84 -3.41 9.32
CA THR A 33 2.21 -2.35 10.11
C THR A 33 0.69 -2.40 10.00
N CYS A 34 0.12 -2.61 8.80
CA CYS A 34 -1.33 -2.76 8.63
C CYS A 34 -1.87 -3.96 9.43
N ARG A 35 -1.19 -5.11 9.39
CA ARG A 35 -1.57 -6.28 10.19
C ARG A 35 -1.60 -5.96 11.67
N ARG A 36 -0.56 -5.28 12.15
CA ARG A 36 -0.42 -4.91 13.55
C ARG A 36 -1.51 -3.93 13.99
N LEU A 37 -1.91 -2.99 13.14
CA LEU A 37 -3.04 -2.11 13.42
C LEU A 37 -4.35 -2.88 13.54
N LEU A 38 -4.61 -3.84 12.65
CA LEU A 38 -5.80 -4.70 12.75
C LEU A 38 -5.81 -5.47 14.08
N ASP A 39 -4.67 -5.96 14.54
CA ASP A 39 -4.54 -6.66 15.83
C ASP A 39 -4.75 -5.71 17.03
N LEU A 40 -4.39 -4.44 16.89
CA LEU A 40 -4.52 -3.41 17.92
C LEU A 40 -5.87 -2.66 17.89
N GLY A 41 -6.76 -2.99 16.95
CA GLY A 41 -8.04 -2.32 16.78
C GLY A 41 -7.91 -0.92 16.15
N ASP A 42 -7.02 -0.80 15.17
CA ASP A 42 -6.70 0.43 14.42
C ASP A 42 -6.13 1.58 15.28
N ASP A 43 -5.58 1.27 16.45
CA ASP A 43 -4.97 2.27 17.33
C ASP A 43 -3.56 2.66 16.84
N TRP A 44 -3.53 3.62 15.92
CA TRP A 44 -2.29 4.14 15.33
C TRP A 44 -1.30 4.69 16.36
N ASP A 45 -1.78 5.29 17.44
CA ASP A 45 -0.92 5.95 18.43
C ASP A 45 -0.20 4.95 19.35
N THR A 46 -0.61 3.68 19.34
CA THR A 46 0.07 2.61 20.07
C THR A 46 1.32 2.08 19.36
N LEU A 47 1.49 2.40 18.08
CA LEU A 47 2.70 2.06 17.33
C LEU A 47 3.88 2.94 17.77
N ALA A 48 5.09 2.37 17.78
CA ALA A 48 6.29 3.14 18.01
C ALA A 48 6.43 4.25 16.95
N GLU A 49 7.03 5.38 17.32
CA GLU A 49 7.27 6.50 16.38
C GLU A 49 8.08 6.02 15.17
N GLU A 50 9.08 5.18 15.38
CA GLU A 50 9.90 4.61 14.32
C GLU A 50 9.12 3.70 13.37
N GLU A 51 8.15 2.92 13.88
CA GLU A 51 7.26 2.09 13.06
C GLU A 51 6.33 2.97 12.21
N ARG A 52 5.81 4.05 12.79
CA ARG A 52 4.95 5.02 12.09
C ARG A 52 5.71 5.76 11.00
N ASP A 53 6.95 6.17 11.27
CA ASP A 53 7.81 6.84 10.31
C ASP A 53 8.22 5.92 9.16
N ALA A 54 8.59 4.67 9.46
CA ALA A 54 8.92 3.67 8.45
C ALA A 54 7.72 3.40 7.53
N PHE A 55 6.52 3.23 8.11
CA PHE A 55 5.28 3.09 7.34
C PHE A 55 5.00 4.32 6.49
N GLY A 56 5.14 5.53 7.03
CA GLY A 56 4.91 6.77 6.30
C GLY A 56 5.83 6.91 5.08
N GLN A 57 7.11 6.56 5.23
CA GLN A 57 8.07 6.56 4.12
C GLN A 57 7.74 5.51 3.06
N ALA A 58 7.45 4.28 3.47
CA ALA A 58 7.07 3.20 2.56
C ALA A 58 5.76 3.55 1.81
N TYR A 59 4.80 4.16 2.52
CA TYR A 59 3.53 4.57 1.94
C TYR A 59 3.68 5.71 0.94
N ALA A 60 4.55 6.69 1.22
CA ALA A 60 4.85 7.75 0.27
C ALA A 60 5.43 7.21 -1.05
N ARG A 61 6.36 6.24 -0.98
CA ARG A 61 6.90 5.54 -2.15
C ARG A 61 5.83 4.74 -2.88
N TYR A 62 4.95 4.06 -2.14
CA TYR A 62 3.81 3.36 -2.74
C TYR A 62 2.88 4.31 -3.51
N GLN A 63 2.57 5.47 -2.94
CA GLN A 63 1.75 6.49 -3.63
C GLN A 63 2.43 7.08 -4.87
N GLU A 64 3.75 7.17 -4.88
CA GLU A 64 4.51 7.55 -6.08
C GLU A 64 4.43 6.45 -7.14
N ALA A 65 4.67 5.18 -6.78
CA ALA A 65 4.57 4.04 -7.68
C ALA A 65 3.17 3.91 -8.29
N ILE A 66 2.10 4.17 -7.52
CA ILE A 66 0.72 4.22 -8.02
C ILE A 66 0.51 5.35 -9.03
N ARG A 67 1.09 6.53 -8.79
CA ARG A 67 0.99 7.67 -9.73
C ARG A 67 1.71 7.38 -11.04
N GLU A 68 2.89 6.77 -10.97
CA GLU A 68 3.63 6.34 -12.16
C GLU A 68 2.88 5.27 -12.93
N ALA A 69 2.39 4.22 -12.25
CA ALA A 69 1.62 3.15 -12.88
C ALA A 69 0.34 3.68 -13.57
N ARG A 70 -0.32 4.69 -13.00
CA ARG A 70 -1.47 5.39 -13.60
C ARG A 70 -1.11 6.18 -14.85
N ALA A 71 0.09 6.75 -14.91
CA ALA A 71 0.53 7.54 -16.07
C ALA A 71 0.91 6.66 -17.28
N GLU A 72 1.08 5.35 -17.07
CA GLU A 72 1.43 4.36 -18.10
C GLU A 72 0.23 3.60 -18.69
N LEU A 73 -1.00 3.95 -18.31
CA LEU A 73 -2.25 3.37 -18.81
C LEU A 73 -3.02 4.38 -19.68
#